data_AF-A0A835GPU4-F1
#
_entry.id   AF-A0A835GPU4-F1
#
_cell.length_a   1.000
_cell.length_b   1.000
_cell.length_c   1.000
_cell.angle_alpha   90.00
_cell.angle_beta   90.00
_cell.angle_gamma   90.00
#
_symmetry.space_group_name_H-M   'P 1'
#
loop_
_entity.id
_entity.type
_entity.pdbx_description
1 polymer ?
#
loop_
_entity_poly.entity_id
_entity_poly.type
_entity_poly.pdbx_seq_one_letter_code
_entity_poly.pdbx_strand_id
1 'polypeptide(L)'
;MVRYGLIAFAPILIFRIRCTLYLCMASTASAALSWIGLTMITKQLWYLRKILKTVISAKTFLFLRLLGGHYSKISSNRLVCAVGVVYCTMFSVYAAMHMLELLARNMTPTSIQTISSVTLYLSSVVTSLRYPEYFQVYLSDMADIDILLRGKSELDIPFTRFLFLAILVTQVSLVGPYIILGYLENEEKIQVSNFLFVGYFVLQCGIIYLTAVMVFEILWYRVRKFREYLEKHLPQLCRAQDERTAADDIYKCMLLYQTILEAFKKTNAPTKTAILMATTISFCKVLAGVFDLISSTNTHIKLLRVHESALDGVLPLVPAMLAAFIQGELNRIKLFIGNLILNANEESVHDALRDCQLYLEHRPFKYSVCRLYTVDLSLVITIINLYVTSLIAMIQFSHFYN
;
A
#
# COMPACT_ATOMS: atom_id res chain seq x y z
N MET A 1 5.60 34.72 -79.87
CA MET A 1 6.71 34.39 -78.96
C MET A 1 6.25 33.26 -78.05
N VAL A 2 6.59 32.01 -78.43
CA VAL A 2 7.66 31.17 -77.83
C VAL A 2 7.14 30.56 -76.52
N ARG A 3 6.70 29.28 -76.46
CA ARG A 3 7.35 27.97 -76.74
C ARG A 3 8.00 27.37 -75.48
N TYR A 4 7.74 26.06 -75.31
CA TYR A 4 8.41 25.04 -74.46
C TYR A 4 8.21 25.16 -72.94
N GLY A 5 7.96 24.09 -72.17
CA GLY A 5 8.13 22.67 -72.46
C GLY A 5 7.32 21.74 -71.54
N LEU A 6 6.77 20.70 -72.18
CA LEU A 6 6.65 19.36 -71.61
C LEU A 6 8.06 18.75 -71.45
N ILE A 7 8.13 17.68 -70.66
CA ILE A 7 9.27 16.76 -70.42
C ILE A 7 10.04 17.04 -69.12
N ALA A 8 9.49 16.60 -67.99
CA ALA A 8 10.24 16.07 -66.83
C ALA A 8 9.29 15.63 -65.68
N PHE A 9 8.44 14.62 -65.86
CA PHE A 9 7.62 14.09 -64.74
C PHE A 9 7.52 12.56 -64.66
N ALA A 10 8.48 11.84 -65.25
CA ALA A 10 8.52 10.37 -65.20
C ALA A 10 9.51 9.73 -64.18
N PRO A 11 10.62 10.36 -63.73
CA PRO A 11 11.54 9.67 -62.79
C PRO A 11 11.18 9.84 -61.30
N ILE A 12 10.35 10.81 -60.93
CA ILE A 12 10.09 11.17 -59.51
C ILE A 12 9.04 10.25 -58.86
N LEU A 13 8.16 9.62 -59.65
CA LEU A 13 7.11 8.74 -59.11
C LEU A 13 7.65 7.35 -58.70
N ILE A 14 8.69 6.84 -59.38
CA ILE A 14 9.25 5.50 -59.10
C ILE A 14 10.17 5.50 -57.86
N PHE A 15 10.85 6.62 -57.58
CA PHE A 15 11.68 6.74 -56.37
C PHE A 15 10.82 6.92 -55.10
N ARG A 16 9.65 7.57 -55.21
CA ARG A 16 8.73 7.75 -54.07
C ARG A 16 8.01 6.46 -53.67
N ILE A 17 7.72 5.54 -54.61
CA ILE A 17 7.07 4.26 -54.30
C ILE A 17 8.05 3.26 -53.63
N ARG A 18 9.34 3.23 -54.04
CA ARG A 18 10.34 2.36 -53.39
C ARG A 18 10.73 2.80 -51.98
N CYS A 19 10.84 4.11 -51.71
CA CYS A 19 11.08 4.58 -50.33
C CYS A 19 9.87 4.36 -49.40
N THR A 20 8.64 4.48 -49.92
CA THR A 20 7.43 4.25 -49.10
C THR A 20 7.25 2.76 -48.75
N LEU A 21 7.64 1.83 -49.62
CA LEU A 21 7.61 0.40 -49.32
C LEU A 21 8.68 -0.04 -48.30
N TYR A 22 9.89 0.52 -48.34
CA TYR A 22 10.93 0.22 -47.35
C TYR A 22 10.63 0.83 -45.97
N LEU A 23 10.06 2.03 -45.90
CA LEU A 23 9.58 2.63 -44.64
C LEU A 23 8.36 1.88 -44.06
N CYS A 24 7.49 1.34 -44.90
CA CYS A 24 6.35 0.55 -44.45
C CYS A 24 6.77 -0.84 -43.92
N MET A 25 7.78 -1.49 -44.52
CA MET A 25 8.33 -2.75 -44.02
C MET A 25 9.20 -2.59 -42.75
N ALA A 26 9.92 -1.48 -42.60
CA ALA A 26 10.65 -1.19 -41.36
C ALA A 26 9.72 -0.82 -40.18
N SER A 27 8.59 -0.15 -40.48
CA SER A 27 7.55 0.18 -39.49
C SER A 27 6.80 -1.06 -39.00
N THR A 28 6.46 -2.01 -39.88
CA THR A 28 5.81 -3.26 -39.49
C THR A 28 6.73 -4.20 -38.72
N ALA A 29 8.04 -4.21 -39.04
CA ALA A 29 9.03 -4.98 -38.28
C ALA A 29 9.29 -4.42 -36.87
N SER A 30 9.39 -3.09 -36.71
CA SER A 30 9.56 -2.48 -35.38
C SER A 30 8.29 -2.60 -34.53
N ALA A 31 7.12 -2.50 -35.15
CA ALA A 31 5.85 -2.80 -34.50
C ALA A 31 5.82 -4.27 -34.05
N ALA A 32 6.15 -5.22 -34.92
CA ALA A 32 6.17 -6.66 -34.57
C ALA A 32 7.14 -6.98 -33.42
N LEU A 33 8.34 -6.39 -33.40
CA LEU A 33 9.30 -6.52 -32.29
C LEU A 33 8.77 -5.89 -30.99
N SER A 34 8.08 -4.75 -31.07
CA SER A 34 7.40 -4.12 -29.93
C SER A 34 6.26 -5.00 -29.38
N TRP A 35 5.46 -5.61 -30.27
CA TRP A 35 4.39 -6.54 -29.89
C TRP A 35 4.93 -7.84 -29.26
N ILE A 36 6.04 -8.39 -29.77
CA ILE A 36 6.70 -9.56 -29.17
C ILE A 36 7.27 -9.19 -27.79
N GLY A 37 7.90 -8.03 -27.65
CA GLY A 37 8.37 -7.52 -26.35
C GLY A 37 7.22 -7.34 -25.35
N LEU A 38 6.12 -6.71 -25.77
CA LEU A 38 4.96 -6.47 -24.92
C LEU A 38 4.25 -7.77 -24.51
N THR A 39 4.11 -8.74 -25.42
CA THR A 39 3.53 -10.04 -25.10
C THR A 39 4.42 -10.85 -24.16
N MET A 40 5.75 -10.75 -24.29
CA MET A 40 6.68 -11.37 -23.36
C MET A 40 6.62 -10.72 -21.97
N ILE A 41 6.58 -9.39 -21.90
CA ILE A 41 6.45 -8.63 -20.64
C ILE A 41 5.12 -8.95 -19.96
N THR A 42 4.00 -8.96 -20.68
CA THR A 42 2.68 -9.28 -20.11
C THR A 42 2.60 -10.72 -19.60
N LYS A 43 3.20 -11.69 -20.31
CA LYS A 43 3.30 -13.09 -19.84
C LYS A 43 4.14 -13.20 -18.56
N GLN A 44 5.28 -12.51 -18.49
CA GLN A 44 6.12 -12.48 -17.29
C GLN A 44 5.41 -11.81 -16.12
N LEU A 45 4.71 -10.68 -16.34
CA LEU A 45 3.91 -10.01 -15.32
C LEU A 45 2.77 -10.89 -14.81
N TRP A 46 2.13 -11.67 -15.69
CA TRP A 46 1.08 -12.60 -15.30
C TRP A 46 1.62 -13.76 -14.45
N TYR A 47 2.77 -14.33 -14.84
CA TYR A 47 3.45 -15.37 -14.06
C TYR A 47 3.92 -14.84 -12.70
N LEU A 48 4.52 -13.66 -12.67
CA LEU A 48 4.93 -12.97 -11.45
C LEU A 48 3.72 -12.71 -10.54
N ARG A 49 2.58 -12.27 -11.09
CA ARG A 49 1.33 -12.11 -10.34
C ARG A 49 0.87 -13.43 -9.71
N LYS A 50 0.97 -14.55 -10.44
CA LYS A 50 0.59 -15.87 -9.92
C LYS A 50 1.50 -16.29 -8.76
N ILE A 51 2.82 -16.10 -8.89
CA ILE A 51 3.78 -16.37 -7.81
C ILE A 51 3.54 -15.45 -6.61
N LEU A 52 3.34 -14.15 -6.84
CA LEU A 52 3.05 -13.19 -5.78
C LEU A 52 1.76 -13.57 -5.03
N LYS A 53 0.73 -14.06 -5.74
CA LYS A 53 -0.51 -14.52 -5.12
C LYS A 53 -0.30 -15.75 -4.22
N THR A 54 0.58 -16.68 -4.61
CA THR A 54 0.85 -17.89 -3.81
C THR A 54 1.79 -17.64 -2.64
N VAL A 55 2.84 -16.85 -2.85
CA VAL A 55 3.87 -16.58 -1.84
C VAL A 55 3.35 -15.58 -0.80
N ILE A 56 2.71 -14.50 -1.26
CA ILE A 56 2.30 -13.40 -0.40
C ILE A 56 0.81 -13.53 -0.06
N SER A 57 0.56 -14.33 0.98
CA SER A 57 -0.74 -14.46 1.62
C SER A 57 -0.77 -13.69 2.94
N ALA A 58 -1.96 -13.38 3.46
CA ALA A 58 -2.11 -12.78 4.79
C ALA A 58 -1.53 -13.68 5.90
N LYS A 59 -1.56 -15.00 5.74
CA LYS A 59 -0.92 -15.96 6.65
C LYS A 59 0.61 -15.85 6.60
N THR A 60 1.18 -15.66 5.41
CA THR A 60 2.62 -15.41 5.25
C THR A 60 3.03 -14.14 5.97
N PHE A 61 2.24 -13.06 5.89
CA PHE A 61 2.50 -11.83 6.63
C PHE A 61 2.47 -12.02 8.15
N LEU A 62 1.48 -12.74 8.68
CA LEU A 62 1.41 -13.07 10.11
C LEU A 62 2.63 -13.88 10.57
N PHE A 63 3.07 -14.83 9.74
CA PHE A 63 4.28 -15.61 10.01
C PHE A 63 5.55 -14.75 9.99
N LEU A 64 5.73 -13.90 8.96
CA LEU A 64 6.87 -12.98 8.86
C LEU A 64 6.92 -12.00 10.05
N ARG A 65 5.77 -11.53 10.51
CA ARG A 65 5.63 -10.69 11.72
C ARG A 65 6.08 -11.44 12.97
N LEU A 66 5.60 -12.67 13.15
CA LEU A 66 6.01 -13.50 14.28
C LEU A 66 7.52 -13.69 14.30
N LEU A 67 8.12 -14.06 13.15
CA LEU A 67 9.57 -14.19 13.01
C LEU A 67 10.29 -12.90 13.43
N GLY A 68 9.73 -11.75 13.05
CA GLY A 68 10.17 -10.40 13.44
C GLY A 68 10.03 -10.03 14.91
N GLY A 69 9.53 -10.91 15.77
CA GLY A 69 9.24 -10.59 17.17
C GLY A 69 7.91 -9.85 17.39
N HIS A 70 7.09 -9.69 16.35
CA HIS A 70 5.74 -9.15 16.50
C HIS A 70 4.76 -10.26 16.82
N TYR A 71 4.47 -10.43 18.12
CA TYR A 71 3.56 -11.47 18.57
C TYR A 71 2.19 -11.36 17.89
N SER A 72 1.70 -12.50 17.42
CA SER A 72 0.35 -12.73 16.90
C SER A 72 -0.09 -14.08 17.44
N LYS A 73 -1.35 -14.21 17.88
CA LYS A 73 -1.84 -15.50 18.39
C LYS A 73 -1.95 -16.51 17.24
N ILE A 74 -1.31 -17.66 17.38
CA ILE A 74 -1.27 -18.71 16.34
C ILE A 74 -2.14 -19.92 16.72
N SER A 75 -2.30 -20.16 18.02
CA SER A 75 -2.97 -21.34 18.55
C SER A 75 -3.94 -20.96 19.67
N SER A 76 -4.92 -21.83 19.92
CA SER A 76 -5.76 -21.78 21.13
C SER A 76 -5.04 -22.33 22.36
N ASN A 77 -3.96 -23.10 22.18
CA ASN A 77 -3.20 -23.67 23.29
C ASN A 77 -2.41 -22.57 24.04
N ARG A 78 -2.72 -22.39 25.33
CA ARG A 78 -2.09 -21.39 26.20
C ARG A 78 -0.58 -21.54 26.31
N LEU A 79 -0.05 -22.77 26.30
CA LEU A 79 1.38 -23.01 26.41
C LEU A 79 2.12 -22.54 25.15
N VAL A 80 1.59 -22.85 23.97
CA VAL A 80 2.15 -22.37 22.69
C VAL A 80 2.13 -20.84 22.62
N CYS A 81 1.05 -20.22 23.07
CA CYS A 81 0.94 -18.76 23.17
C CYS A 81 1.99 -18.18 24.14
N ALA A 82 2.16 -18.76 25.33
CA ALA A 82 3.15 -18.31 26.30
C ALA A 82 4.58 -18.38 25.75
N VAL A 83 4.94 -19.49 25.10
CA VAL A 83 6.24 -19.65 24.42
C VAL A 83 6.42 -18.61 23.32
N GLY A 84 5.38 -18.36 22.51
CA GLY A 84 5.40 -17.34 21.47
C GLY A 84 5.62 -15.92 22.02
N VAL A 85 4.97 -15.57 23.12
CA VAL A 85 5.15 -14.26 23.79
C VAL A 85 6.57 -14.12 24.31
N VAL A 86 7.12 -15.15 24.98
CA VAL A 86 8.49 -15.12 25.49
C VAL A 86 9.50 -14.97 24.35
N TYR A 87 9.35 -15.77 23.28
CA TYR A 87 10.18 -15.66 22.09
C TYR A 87 10.15 -14.24 21.51
N CYS A 88 8.97 -13.71 21.23
CA CYS A 88 8.82 -12.40 20.63
C CYS A 88 9.43 -11.30 21.50
N THR A 89 9.21 -11.35 22.82
CA THR A 89 9.78 -10.37 23.76
C THR A 89 11.31 -10.43 23.77
N MET A 90 11.88 -11.62 23.93
CA MET A 90 13.34 -11.81 23.98
C MET A 90 14.00 -11.41 22.66
N PHE A 91 13.42 -11.84 21.53
CA PHE A 91 13.92 -11.50 20.20
C PHE A 91 13.87 -10.00 19.94
N SER A 92 12.78 -9.33 20.29
CA SER A 92 12.64 -7.88 20.06
C SER A 92 13.60 -7.06 20.92
N VAL A 93 13.83 -7.46 22.17
CA VAL A 93 14.84 -6.81 23.04
C VAL A 93 16.23 -7.02 22.47
N TYR A 94 16.58 -8.27 22.14
CA TYR A 94 17.87 -8.59 21.52
C TYR A 94 18.08 -7.79 20.23
N ALA A 95 17.08 -7.76 19.36
CA ALA A 95 17.18 -7.10 18.07
C ALA A 95 17.38 -5.59 18.19
N ALA A 96 16.62 -4.95 19.10
CA ALA A 96 16.77 -3.53 19.37
C ALA A 96 18.14 -3.20 19.99
N MET A 97 18.59 -3.99 20.97
CA MET A 97 19.90 -3.80 21.60
C MET A 97 21.04 -3.98 20.61
N HIS A 98 20.97 -4.99 19.75
CA HIS A 98 21.98 -5.22 18.73
C HIS A 98 22.00 -4.08 17.69
N MET A 99 20.84 -3.57 17.26
CA MET A 99 20.78 -2.37 16.41
C MET A 99 21.41 -1.14 17.07
N LEU A 100 21.18 -0.94 18.37
CA LEU A 100 21.76 0.18 19.13
C LEU A 100 23.28 0.02 19.31
N GLU A 101 23.77 -1.20 19.49
CA GLU A 101 25.21 -1.49 19.55
C GLU A 101 25.90 -1.21 18.21
N LEU A 102 25.30 -1.67 17.11
CA LEU A 102 25.79 -1.36 15.76
C LEU A 102 25.82 0.14 15.51
N LEU A 103 24.82 0.85 16.01
CA LEU A 103 24.77 2.31 15.95
C LEU A 103 25.89 2.98 16.76
N ALA A 104 26.12 2.53 18.00
CA ALA A 104 27.12 3.10 18.89
C ALA A 104 28.55 2.97 18.33
N ARG A 105 28.82 1.92 17.55
CA ARG A 105 30.13 1.71 16.90
C ARG A 105 30.37 2.63 15.70
N ASN A 106 29.32 2.99 14.97
CA ASN A 106 29.41 3.68 13.68
C ASN A 106 28.68 5.03 13.70
N MET A 107 28.91 5.84 14.75
CA MET A 107 28.34 7.18 14.95
C MET A 107 28.51 8.05 13.69
N THR A 108 27.50 8.01 12.82
CA THR A 108 27.40 8.74 11.55
C THR A 108 26.04 9.45 11.53
N PRO A 109 25.82 10.43 10.64
CA PRO A 109 24.52 11.12 10.50
C PRO A 109 23.32 10.18 10.28
N THR A 110 23.55 8.92 9.85
CA THR A 110 22.54 7.85 9.80
C THR A 110 21.96 7.44 11.16
N SER A 111 22.50 7.98 12.26
CA SER A 111 22.07 7.66 13.63
C SER A 111 20.60 7.99 13.89
N ILE A 112 20.12 9.13 13.41
CA ILE A 112 18.72 9.55 13.59
C ILE A 112 17.77 8.57 12.89
N GLN A 113 18.10 8.14 11.67
CA GLN A 113 17.28 7.18 10.91
C GLN A 113 17.20 5.83 11.62
N THR A 114 18.33 5.36 12.16
CA THR A 114 18.40 4.11 12.92
C THR A 114 17.61 4.18 14.22
N ILE A 115 17.81 5.24 15.04
CA ILE A 115 17.06 5.46 16.29
C ILE A 115 15.55 5.52 16.01
N SER A 116 15.16 6.23 14.95
CA SER A 116 13.76 6.33 14.55
C SER A 116 13.19 4.97 14.14
N SER A 117 13.96 4.16 13.42
CA SER A 117 13.56 2.80 13.03
C SER A 117 13.45 1.86 14.24
N VAL A 118 14.37 1.94 15.21
CA VAL A 118 14.30 1.18 16.46
C VAL A 118 13.08 1.57 17.28
N THR A 119 12.79 2.88 17.36
CA THR A 119 11.61 3.41 18.05
C THR A 119 10.32 2.89 17.42
N LEU A 120 10.23 2.90 16.08
CA LEU A 120 9.09 2.35 15.35
C LEU A 120 8.90 0.87 15.64
N TYR A 121 9.97 0.10 15.51
CA TYR A 121 9.96 -1.34 15.73
C TYR A 121 9.45 -1.67 17.14
N LEU A 122 10.05 -1.07 18.18
CA LEU A 122 9.66 -1.29 19.58
C LEU A 122 8.21 -0.88 19.84
N SER A 123 7.77 0.26 19.31
CA SER A 123 6.38 0.71 19.47
C SER A 123 5.37 -0.27 18.86
N SER A 124 5.74 -0.88 17.73
CA SER A 124 4.93 -1.90 17.07
C SER A 124 4.94 -3.22 17.83
N VAL A 125 6.08 -3.64 18.39
CA VAL A 125 6.16 -4.82 19.26
C VAL A 125 5.24 -4.66 20.47
N VAL A 126 5.29 -3.51 21.15
CA VAL A 126 4.38 -3.21 22.28
C VAL A 126 2.92 -3.24 21.84
N THR A 127 2.61 -2.69 20.67
CA THR A 127 1.25 -2.72 20.09
C THR A 127 0.79 -4.16 19.81
N SER A 128 1.67 -4.99 19.23
CA SER A 128 1.42 -6.41 18.95
C SER A 128 1.19 -7.24 20.21
N LEU A 129 1.99 -7.01 21.26
CA LEU A 129 1.82 -7.70 22.55
C LEU A 129 0.49 -7.33 23.21
N ARG A 130 0.08 -6.05 23.11
CA ARG A 130 -1.19 -5.57 23.66
C ARG A 130 -2.42 -6.05 22.89
N TYR A 131 -2.28 -6.21 21.57
CA TYR A 131 -3.36 -6.63 20.67
C TYR A 131 -2.88 -7.82 19.83
N PRO A 132 -2.86 -9.05 20.36
CA PRO A 132 -2.30 -10.21 19.65
C PRO A 132 -3.23 -10.82 18.60
N GLU A 133 -4.53 -10.56 18.69
CA GLU A 133 -5.57 -11.24 17.89
C GLU A 133 -6.26 -10.34 16.86
N TYR A 134 -6.04 -9.02 16.90
CA TYR A 134 -6.88 -8.07 16.16
C TYR A 134 -6.91 -8.35 14.65
N PHE A 135 -5.75 -8.68 14.05
CA PHE A 135 -5.67 -8.86 12.61
C PHE A 135 -6.31 -10.18 12.17
N GLN A 136 -6.14 -11.26 12.94
CA GLN A 136 -6.77 -12.54 12.63
C GLN A 136 -8.30 -12.49 12.81
N VAL A 137 -8.77 -11.86 13.89
CA VAL A 137 -10.21 -11.64 14.13
C VAL A 137 -10.81 -10.82 12.98
N TYR A 138 -10.12 -9.75 12.57
CA TYR A 138 -10.54 -8.92 11.44
C TYR A 138 -10.62 -9.71 10.12
N LEU A 139 -9.63 -10.55 9.82
CA LEU A 139 -9.65 -11.41 8.63
C LEU A 139 -10.80 -12.41 8.66
N SER A 140 -11.11 -12.98 9.84
CA SER A 140 -12.24 -13.89 10.02
C SER A 140 -13.56 -13.18 9.78
N ASP A 141 -13.79 -12.04 10.44
CA ASP A 141 -15.01 -11.24 10.26
C ASP A 141 -15.21 -10.83 8.79
N MET A 142 -14.13 -10.45 8.08
CA MET A 142 -14.18 -10.10 6.66
C MET A 142 -14.45 -11.31 5.75
N ALA A 143 -14.01 -12.51 6.13
CA ALA A 143 -14.34 -13.73 5.42
C ALA A 143 -15.82 -14.09 5.57
N ASP A 144 -16.40 -13.89 6.75
CA ASP A 144 -17.83 -14.09 7.01
C ASP A 144 -18.69 -13.09 6.20
N ILE A 145 -18.25 -11.83 6.11
CA ILE A 145 -18.87 -10.82 5.25
C ILE A 145 -18.80 -11.21 3.77
N ASP A 146 -17.68 -11.79 3.29
CA ASP A 146 -17.55 -12.25 1.91
C ASP A 146 -18.58 -13.35 1.57
N ILE A 147 -18.94 -14.20 2.53
CA ILE A 147 -20.02 -15.21 2.39
C ILE A 147 -21.38 -14.52 2.23
N LEU A 148 -21.67 -13.51 3.06
CA LEU A 148 -22.92 -12.73 2.98
C LEU A 148 -23.08 -11.99 1.64
N LEU A 149 -21.97 -11.48 1.09
CA LEU A 149 -21.94 -10.84 -0.23
C LEU A 149 -22.05 -11.83 -1.41
N ARG A 150 -22.30 -13.13 -1.15
CA ARG A 150 -22.34 -14.22 -2.14
C ARG A 150 -21.08 -14.30 -3.01
N GLY A 151 -19.96 -13.80 -2.52
CA GLY A 151 -18.67 -13.80 -3.21
C GLY A 151 -17.85 -15.03 -2.85
N LYS A 152 -16.94 -15.42 -3.75
CA LYS A 152 -15.83 -16.28 -3.32
C LYS A 152 -14.99 -15.49 -2.31
N SER A 153 -14.68 -16.12 -1.17
CA SER A 153 -13.77 -15.59 -0.15
C SER A 153 -12.32 -15.63 -0.68
N GLU A 154 -12.05 -14.81 -1.69
CA GLU A 154 -10.69 -14.56 -2.15
C GLU A 154 -10.21 -13.27 -1.50
N LEU A 155 -9.29 -13.42 -0.55
CA LEU A 155 -8.60 -12.31 0.09
C LEU A 155 -7.57 -11.75 -0.90
N ASP A 156 -8.03 -10.90 -1.82
CA ASP A 156 -7.14 -10.23 -2.76
C ASP A 156 -6.61 -8.93 -2.16
N ILE A 157 -5.28 -8.79 -2.17
CA ILE A 157 -4.52 -7.65 -1.63
C ILE A 157 -3.40 -7.23 -2.60
N PRO A 158 -3.72 -6.95 -3.88
CA PRO A 158 -2.73 -6.69 -4.91
C PRO A 158 -1.80 -5.51 -4.58
N PHE A 159 -2.31 -4.45 -3.95
CA PHE A 159 -1.54 -3.25 -3.62
C PHE A 159 -0.51 -3.54 -2.52
N THR A 160 -0.92 -4.23 -1.45
CA THR A 160 0.00 -4.67 -0.38
C THR A 160 1.10 -5.57 -0.95
N ARG A 161 0.77 -6.50 -1.87
CA ARG A 161 1.78 -7.37 -2.52
C ARG A 161 2.78 -6.58 -3.35
N PHE A 162 2.31 -5.60 -4.10
CA PHE A 162 3.17 -4.71 -4.88
C PHE A 162 4.12 -3.92 -3.98
N LEU A 163 3.61 -3.32 -2.91
CA LEU A 163 4.43 -2.59 -1.94
C LEU A 163 5.44 -3.48 -1.22
N PHE A 164 5.05 -4.72 -0.86
CA PHE A 164 5.98 -5.68 -0.28
C PHE A 164 7.14 -6.00 -1.22
N LEU A 165 6.84 -6.21 -2.52
CA LEU A 165 7.88 -6.42 -3.51
C LEU A 165 8.78 -5.18 -3.65
N ALA A 166 8.20 -3.98 -3.67
CA ALA A 166 8.96 -2.73 -3.72
C ALA A 166 9.89 -2.58 -2.50
N ILE A 167 9.42 -2.91 -1.29
CA ILE A 167 10.23 -2.93 -0.07
C ILE A 167 11.36 -3.95 -0.23
N LEU A 168 11.06 -5.19 -0.64
CA LEU A 168 12.06 -6.24 -0.79
C LEU A 168 13.13 -5.89 -1.83
N VAL A 169 12.73 -5.37 -2.98
CA VAL A 169 13.65 -4.89 -4.03
C VAL A 169 14.52 -3.76 -3.50
N THR A 170 13.94 -2.81 -2.75
CA THR A 170 14.69 -1.72 -2.13
C THR A 170 15.73 -2.25 -1.15
N GLN A 171 15.36 -3.21 -0.31
CA GLN A 171 16.28 -3.80 0.68
C GLN A 171 17.41 -4.57 0.02
N VAL A 172 17.12 -5.40 -0.97
CA VAL A 172 18.14 -6.13 -1.73
C VAL A 172 19.08 -5.17 -2.46
N SER A 173 18.53 -4.11 -3.07
CA SER A 173 19.33 -3.10 -3.78
C SER A 173 20.19 -2.26 -2.84
N LEU A 174 19.75 -2.05 -1.59
CA LEU A 174 20.53 -1.34 -0.59
C LEU A 174 21.64 -2.23 -0.03
N VAL A 175 21.30 -3.42 0.45
CA VAL A 175 22.22 -4.30 1.18
C VAL A 175 23.21 -5.03 0.25
N GLY A 176 22.76 -5.40 -0.95
CA GLY A 176 23.56 -6.18 -1.91
C GLY A 176 24.90 -5.54 -2.26
N PRO A 177 24.94 -4.27 -2.71
CA PRO A 177 26.19 -3.59 -3.03
C PRO A 177 27.16 -3.50 -1.85
N TYR A 178 26.67 -3.26 -0.63
CA TYR A 178 27.54 -3.21 0.56
C TYR A 178 28.17 -4.56 0.88
N ILE A 179 27.43 -5.67 0.72
CA ILE A 179 27.98 -7.02 0.92
C ILE A 179 29.04 -7.32 -0.15
N ILE A 180 28.77 -7.00 -1.41
CA ILE A 180 29.71 -7.25 -2.52
C ILE A 180 30.99 -6.43 -2.35
N LEU A 181 30.87 -5.13 -2.05
CA LEU A 181 32.02 -4.26 -1.82
C LEU A 181 32.84 -4.71 -0.62
N GLY A 182 32.18 -5.03 0.51
CA GLY A 182 32.88 -5.51 1.70
C GLY A 182 33.61 -6.83 1.47
N TYR A 183 33.09 -7.70 0.60
CA TYR A 183 33.79 -8.93 0.19
C TYR A 183 35.01 -8.63 -0.70
N LEU A 184 34.90 -7.68 -1.63
CA LEU A 184 35.97 -7.33 -2.56
C LEU A 184 37.14 -6.60 -1.88
N GLU A 185 36.86 -5.77 -0.88
CA GLU A 185 37.88 -5.00 -0.16
C GLU A 185 38.67 -5.87 0.85
N ASN A 186 38.29 -7.14 1.00
CA ASN A 186 38.95 -8.13 1.86
C ASN A 186 39.13 -7.63 3.31
N GLU A 187 38.27 -6.72 3.75
CA GLU A 187 38.22 -6.30 5.13
C GLU A 187 37.63 -7.46 5.94
N GLU A 188 38.50 -8.31 6.49
CA GLU A 188 38.12 -9.44 7.37
C GLU A 188 37.26 -9.00 8.59
N LYS A 189 37.13 -7.69 8.82
CA LYS A 189 36.29 -7.08 9.86
C LYS A 189 34.86 -6.78 9.43
N ILE A 190 34.53 -6.81 8.13
CA ILE A 190 33.16 -6.61 7.67
C ILE A 190 32.35 -7.88 7.94
N GLN A 191 31.68 -7.88 9.10
CA GLN A 191 30.76 -8.94 9.48
C GLN A 191 29.50 -8.85 8.60
N VAL A 192 29.44 -9.67 7.55
CA VAL A 192 28.26 -9.85 6.66
C VAL A 192 26.98 -10.06 7.48
N SER A 193 27.08 -10.70 8.65
CA SER A 193 25.98 -10.86 9.60
C SER A 193 25.33 -9.54 10.00
N ASN A 194 26.10 -8.47 10.20
CA ASN A 194 25.58 -7.17 10.64
C ASN A 194 24.76 -6.51 9.52
N PHE A 195 25.23 -6.60 8.26
CA PHE A 195 24.48 -6.08 7.12
C PHE A 195 23.18 -6.85 6.86
N LEU A 196 23.23 -8.18 6.94
CA LEU A 196 22.03 -9.01 6.84
C LEU A 196 21.04 -8.70 7.98
N PHE A 197 21.55 -8.47 9.18
CA PHE A 197 20.73 -8.12 10.34
C PHE A 197 20.05 -6.75 10.17
N VAL A 198 20.78 -5.72 9.71
CA VAL A 198 20.21 -4.41 9.38
C VAL A 198 19.14 -4.53 8.29
N GLY A 199 19.43 -5.24 7.19
CA GLY A 199 18.47 -5.47 6.11
C GLY A 199 17.20 -6.17 6.58
N TYR A 200 17.36 -7.20 7.43
CA TYR A 200 16.24 -7.87 8.08
C TYR A 200 15.43 -6.91 8.96
N PHE A 201 16.10 -6.08 9.76
CA PHE A 201 15.44 -5.13 10.66
C PHE A 201 14.62 -4.09 9.88
N VAL A 202 15.18 -3.53 8.81
CA VAL A 202 14.45 -2.58 7.94
C VAL A 202 13.28 -3.26 7.23
N LEU A 203 13.45 -4.52 6.78
CA LEU A 203 12.35 -5.32 6.24
C LEU A 203 11.21 -5.50 7.25
N GLN A 204 11.53 -5.76 8.53
CA GLN A 204 10.53 -5.85 9.59
C GLN A 204 9.77 -4.54 9.79
N CYS A 205 10.47 -3.39 9.76
CA CYS A 205 9.82 -2.09 9.74
C CYS A 205 8.84 -1.95 8.57
N GLY A 206 9.24 -2.37 7.37
CA GLY A 206 8.38 -2.45 6.18
C GLY A 206 7.09 -3.26 6.42
N ILE A 207 7.23 -4.45 7.00
CA ILE A 207 6.11 -5.37 7.28
C ILE A 207 5.10 -4.76 8.27
N ILE A 208 5.56 -3.98 9.24
CA ILE A 208 4.68 -3.26 10.19
C ILE A 208 3.74 -2.32 9.42
N TYR A 209 4.28 -1.49 8.52
CA TYR A 209 3.48 -0.57 7.70
C TYR A 209 2.47 -1.32 6.82
N LEU A 210 2.92 -2.40 6.19
CA LEU A 210 2.09 -3.19 5.28
C LEU A 210 0.88 -3.80 5.97
N THR A 211 0.92 -4.05 7.28
CA THR A 211 -0.28 -4.53 7.98
C THR A 211 -1.37 -3.46 8.02
N ALA A 212 -1.03 -2.21 8.30
CA ALA A 212 -2.00 -1.12 8.28
C ALA A 212 -2.56 -0.92 6.87
N VAL A 213 -1.68 -0.94 5.85
CA VAL A 213 -2.10 -0.89 4.44
C VAL A 213 -3.07 -2.02 4.10
N MET A 214 -2.74 -3.25 4.50
CA MET A 214 -3.55 -4.44 4.24
C MET A 214 -4.94 -4.33 4.86
N VAL A 215 -5.06 -3.79 6.08
CA VAL A 215 -6.38 -3.55 6.72
C VAL A 215 -7.23 -2.59 5.86
N PHE A 216 -6.66 -1.47 5.42
CA PHE A 216 -7.39 -0.50 4.60
C PHE A 216 -7.71 -1.03 3.20
N GLU A 217 -6.80 -1.78 2.58
CA GLU A 217 -7.01 -2.39 1.28
C GLU A 217 -8.12 -3.44 1.33
N ILE A 218 -8.10 -4.28 2.38
CA ILE A 218 -9.15 -5.26 2.62
C ILE A 218 -10.48 -4.55 2.74
N LEU A 219 -10.59 -3.53 3.58
CA LEU A 219 -11.81 -2.76 3.76
C LEU A 219 -12.29 -2.12 2.45
N TRP A 220 -11.41 -1.46 1.70
CA TRP A 220 -11.72 -0.85 0.42
C TRP A 220 -12.34 -1.85 -0.55
N TYR A 221 -11.73 -3.03 -0.67
CA TYR A 221 -12.23 -4.10 -1.53
C TYR A 221 -13.64 -4.56 -1.12
N ARG A 222 -13.93 -4.66 0.19
CA ARG A 222 -15.26 -5.11 0.68
C ARG A 222 -16.31 -4.03 0.51
N VAL A 223 -15.97 -2.76 0.74
CA VAL A 223 -16.89 -1.63 0.48
C VAL A 223 -17.23 -1.55 -1.01
N ARG A 224 -16.24 -1.76 -1.90
CA ARG A 224 -16.49 -1.84 -3.34
C ARG A 224 -17.39 -3.02 -3.72
N LYS A 225 -17.13 -4.22 -3.21
CA LYS A 225 -18.01 -5.38 -3.43
C LYS A 225 -19.42 -5.14 -2.89
N PHE A 226 -19.54 -4.49 -1.75
CA PHE A 226 -20.82 -4.10 -1.17
C PHE A 226 -21.56 -3.14 -2.09
N ARG A 227 -20.89 -2.13 -2.67
CA ARG A 227 -21.48 -1.28 -3.72
C ARG A 227 -21.98 -2.12 -4.90
N GLU A 228 -21.13 -2.98 -5.46
CA GLU A 228 -21.48 -3.83 -6.61
C GLU A 228 -22.67 -4.76 -6.29
N TYR A 229 -22.74 -5.26 -5.04
CA TYR A 229 -23.88 -6.02 -4.54
C TYR A 229 -25.15 -5.16 -4.51
N LEU A 230 -25.10 -3.94 -3.97
CA LEU A 230 -26.25 -3.04 -3.92
C LEU A 230 -26.73 -2.66 -5.33
N GLU A 231 -25.82 -2.28 -6.21
CA GLU A 231 -26.11 -1.89 -7.60
C GLU A 231 -26.81 -3.01 -8.38
N LYS A 232 -26.46 -4.28 -8.09
CA LYS A 232 -27.07 -5.44 -8.72
C LYS A 232 -28.43 -5.82 -8.12
N HIS A 233 -28.57 -5.81 -6.80
CA HIS A 233 -29.73 -6.39 -6.11
C HIS A 233 -30.84 -5.37 -5.84
N LEU A 234 -30.52 -4.12 -5.44
CA LEU A 234 -31.55 -3.14 -5.08
C LEU A 234 -32.52 -2.82 -6.23
N PRO A 235 -32.09 -2.62 -7.50
CA PRO A 235 -33.03 -2.32 -8.57
C PRO A 235 -34.00 -3.46 -8.87
N GLN A 236 -33.61 -4.71 -8.56
CA GLN A 236 -34.47 -5.87 -8.71
C GLN A 236 -35.50 -5.94 -7.57
N LEU A 237 -35.06 -5.63 -6.34
CA LEU A 237 -35.92 -5.58 -5.16
C LEU A 237 -36.98 -4.48 -5.29
N CYS A 238 -36.60 -3.27 -5.74
CA CYS A 238 -37.53 -2.16 -5.98
C CYS A 238 -38.57 -2.43 -7.08
N ARG A 239 -38.43 -3.51 -7.87
CA ARG A 239 -39.39 -3.92 -8.90
C ARG A 239 -40.20 -5.16 -8.50
N ALA A 240 -39.87 -5.79 -7.38
CA ALA A 240 -40.60 -6.96 -6.91
C ALA A 240 -41.97 -6.54 -6.36
N GLN A 241 -43.01 -7.35 -6.59
CA GLN A 241 -44.39 -7.06 -6.15
C GLN A 241 -44.59 -7.09 -4.63
N ASP A 242 -43.62 -7.56 -3.85
CA ASP A 242 -43.74 -7.69 -2.39
C ASP A 242 -42.93 -6.59 -1.69
N GLU A 243 -43.61 -5.47 -1.42
CA GLU A 243 -43.00 -4.28 -0.83
C GLU A 243 -42.37 -4.55 0.54
N ARG A 244 -42.99 -5.43 1.35
CA ARG A 244 -42.49 -5.76 2.69
C ARG A 244 -41.17 -6.50 2.62
N THR A 245 -41.07 -7.45 1.69
CA THR A 245 -39.82 -8.19 1.45
C THR A 245 -38.72 -7.26 0.92
N ALA A 246 -39.05 -6.28 0.07
CA ALA A 246 -38.10 -5.30 -0.42
C ALA A 246 -37.55 -4.40 0.70
N ALA A 247 -38.41 -3.90 1.59
CA ALA A 247 -38.01 -3.11 2.76
C ALA A 247 -37.09 -3.91 3.70
N ASP A 248 -37.44 -5.17 3.99
CA ASP A 248 -36.62 -6.08 4.81
C ASP A 248 -35.24 -6.32 4.20
N ASP A 249 -35.14 -6.47 2.88
CA ASP A 249 -33.87 -6.66 2.20
C ASP A 249 -33.00 -5.39 2.18
N ILE A 250 -33.60 -4.20 2.11
CA ILE A 250 -32.90 -2.92 2.29
C ILE A 250 -32.33 -2.84 3.71
N TYR A 251 -33.10 -3.23 4.73
CA TYR A 251 -32.63 -3.27 6.11
C TYR A 251 -31.45 -4.25 6.30
N LYS A 252 -31.50 -5.43 5.67
CA LYS A 252 -30.37 -6.38 5.65
C LYS A 252 -29.11 -5.76 5.03
N CYS A 253 -29.26 -4.91 4.00
CA CYS A 253 -28.13 -4.18 3.41
C CYS A 253 -27.50 -3.18 4.40
N MET A 254 -28.32 -2.47 5.18
CA MET A 254 -27.84 -1.56 6.23
C MET A 254 -27.09 -2.32 7.33
N LEU A 255 -27.62 -3.47 7.74
CA LEU A 255 -26.99 -4.35 8.71
C LEU A 255 -25.65 -4.87 8.20
N LEU A 256 -25.57 -5.25 6.92
CA LEU A 256 -24.32 -5.68 6.29
C LEU A 256 -23.25 -4.57 6.29
N TYR A 257 -23.63 -3.34 5.96
CA TYR A 257 -22.73 -2.18 6.09
C TYR A 257 -22.27 -1.97 7.54
N GLN A 258 -23.18 -2.12 8.50
CA GLN A 258 -22.83 -2.04 9.92
C GLN A 258 -21.80 -3.09 10.31
N THR A 259 -21.97 -4.35 9.88
CA THR A 259 -21.03 -5.44 10.15
C THR A 259 -19.65 -5.14 9.57
N ILE A 260 -19.57 -4.59 8.35
CA ILE A 260 -18.30 -4.12 7.75
C ILE A 260 -17.60 -3.08 8.63
N LEU A 261 -18.35 -2.07 9.09
CA LEU A 261 -17.81 -1.02 9.94
C LEU A 261 -17.38 -1.53 11.33
N GLU A 262 -18.16 -2.44 11.92
CA GLU A 262 -17.86 -3.03 13.22
C GLU A 262 -16.62 -3.92 13.19
N ALA A 263 -16.49 -4.76 12.15
CA ALA A 263 -15.28 -5.55 11.91
C ALA A 263 -14.04 -4.65 11.82
N PHE A 264 -14.13 -3.56 11.05
CA PHE A 264 -13.04 -2.58 10.96
C PHE A 264 -12.75 -1.89 12.30
N LYS A 265 -13.78 -1.51 13.06
CA LYS A 265 -13.62 -0.87 14.38
C LYS A 265 -12.79 -1.70 15.36
N LYS A 266 -12.85 -3.04 15.29
CA LYS A 266 -12.02 -3.93 16.12
C LYS A 266 -10.51 -3.74 15.88
N THR A 267 -10.12 -3.24 14.71
CA THR A 267 -8.71 -2.94 14.36
C THR A 267 -8.27 -1.51 14.72
N ASN A 268 -9.19 -0.66 15.20
CA ASN A 268 -8.93 0.78 15.36
C ASN A 268 -7.72 1.08 16.23
N ALA A 269 -7.60 0.49 17.42
CA ALA A 269 -6.52 0.82 18.35
C ALA A 269 -5.13 0.52 17.75
N PRO A 270 -4.80 -0.72 17.36
CA PRO A 270 -3.48 -1.04 16.83
C PRO A 270 -3.19 -0.34 15.50
N THR A 271 -4.18 -0.21 14.62
CA THR A 271 -3.99 0.47 13.32
C THR A 271 -3.78 1.98 13.51
N LYS A 272 -4.47 2.65 14.45
CA LYS A 272 -4.22 4.07 14.77
C LYS A 272 -2.82 4.28 15.33
N THR A 273 -2.39 3.43 16.26
CA THR A 273 -1.03 3.52 16.81
C THR A 273 0.02 3.30 15.72
N ALA A 274 -0.16 2.30 14.86
CA ALA A 274 0.74 2.03 13.75
C ALA A 274 0.83 3.23 12.78
N ILE A 275 -0.31 3.80 12.36
CA ILE A 275 -0.33 4.96 11.46
C ILE A 275 0.31 6.19 12.11
N LEU A 276 0.00 6.46 13.39
CA LEU A 276 0.59 7.59 14.11
C LEU A 276 2.12 7.49 14.13
N MET A 277 2.64 6.38 14.67
CA MET A 277 4.08 6.15 14.77
C MET A 277 4.73 6.17 13.38
N ALA A 278 4.10 5.54 12.40
CA ALA A 278 4.54 5.54 11.01
C ALA A 278 4.74 6.95 10.45
N THR A 279 3.71 7.80 10.55
CA THR A 279 3.74 9.15 9.99
C THR A 279 4.73 10.08 10.71
N THR A 280 4.84 9.96 12.04
CA THR A 280 5.80 10.76 12.81
C THR A 280 7.24 10.36 12.49
N ILE A 281 7.51 9.05 12.43
CA ILE A 281 8.86 8.52 12.22
C ILE A 281 9.30 8.70 10.77
N SER A 282 8.40 8.53 9.80
CA SER A 282 8.73 8.75 8.39
C SER A 282 9.20 10.17 8.12
N PHE A 283 8.61 11.17 8.80
CA PHE A 283 9.06 12.54 8.69
C PHE A 283 10.53 12.69 9.10
N CYS A 284 10.91 12.17 10.27
CA CYS A 284 12.30 12.17 10.72
C CYS A 284 13.23 11.42 9.74
N LYS A 285 12.80 10.26 9.22
CA LYS A 285 13.59 9.47 8.26
C LYS A 285 13.79 10.20 6.93
N VAL A 286 12.75 10.82 6.38
CA VAL A 286 12.82 11.56 5.11
C VAL A 286 13.74 12.77 5.27
N LEU A 287 13.65 13.51 6.37
CA LEU A 287 14.55 14.63 6.63
C LEU A 287 16.02 14.19 6.74
N ALA A 288 16.28 13.12 7.50
CA ALA A 288 17.61 12.56 7.62
C ALA A 288 18.15 12.10 6.25
N GLY A 289 17.34 11.39 5.47
CA GLY A 289 17.72 10.92 4.14
C GLY A 289 17.99 12.04 3.14
N VAL A 290 17.25 13.16 3.22
CA VAL A 290 17.52 14.36 2.42
C VAL A 290 18.82 15.04 2.86
N PHE A 291 19.06 15.15 4.16
CA PHE A 291 20.32 15.70 4.67
C PHE A 291 21.52 14.84 4.23
N ASP A 292 21.41 13.52 4.31
CA ASP A 292 22.41 12.57 3.81
C ASP A 292 22.62 12.70 2.30
N LEU A 293 21.55 12.97 1.54
CA LEU A 293 21.63 13.21 0.10
C LEU A 293 22.43 14.47 -0.25
N ILE A 294 22.20 15.56 0.49
CA ILE A 294 22.88 16.85 0.30
C ILE A 294 24.37 16.73 0.68
N SER A 295 24.66 16.04 1.79
CA SER A 295 26.02 15.91 2.34
C SER A 295 26.89 14.87 1.63
N SER A 296 26.30 13.85 1.01
CA SER A 296 27.06 12.81 0.33
C SER A 296 27.82 13.33 -0.90
N THR A 297 28.99 12.77 -1.20
CA THR A 297 29.75 13.04 -2.44
C THR A 297 29.59 11.92 -3.48
N ASN A 298 29.21 10.71 -3.07
CA ASN A 298 29.15 9.53 -3.96
C ASN A 298 27.78 9.40 -4.65
N THR A 299 27.75 9.52 -5.98
CA THR A 299 26.54 9.51 -6.82
C THR A 299 25.72 8.22 -6.72
N HIS A 300 26.35 7.04 -6.59
CA HIS A 300 25.63 5.77 -6.53
C HIS A 300 24.90 5.60 -5.19
N ILE A 301 25.56 5.98 -4.09
CA ILE A 301 24.95 5.95 -2.75
C ILE A 301 23.77 6.93 -2.69
N LYS A 302 23.88 8.11 -3.33
CA LYS A 302 22.78 9.08 -3.41
C LYS A 302 21.52 8.48 -4.03
N LEU A 303 21.62 7.82 -5.17
CA LEU A 303 20.45 7.27 -5.86
C LEU A 303 19.72 6.23 -5.01
N LEU A 304 20.46 5.33 -4.36
CA LEU A 304 19.88 4.31 -3.47
C LEU A 304 19.17 4.96 -2.25
N ARG A 305 19.80 5.98 -1.66
CA ARG A 305 19.22 6.71 -0.51
C ARG A 305 17.98 7.51 -0.87
N VAL A 306 17.93 8.10 -2.07
CA VAL A 306 16.72 8.77 -2.57
C VAL A 306 15.58 7.77 -2.70
N HIS A 307 15.84 6.60 -3.27
CA HIS A 307 14.81 5.57 -3.43
C HIS A 307 14.28 5.08 -2.07
N GLU A 308 15.16 4.83 -1.11
CA GLU A 308 14.80 4.46 0.26
C GLU A 308 13.95 5.55 0.93
N SER A 309 14.39 6.80 0.88
CA SER A 309 13.70 7.95 1.48
C SER A 309 12.34 8.19 0.83
N ALA A 310 12.24 8.03 -0.49
CA ALA A 310 10.97 8.15 -1.21
C ALA A 310 9.98 7.07 -0.75
N LEU A 311 10.44 5.82 -0.60
CA LEU A 311 9.58 4.74 -0.13
C LEU A 311 9.13 4.96 1.33
N ASP A 312 10.05 5.38 2.20
CA ASP A 312 9.75 5.75 3.59
C ASP A 312 8.75 6.91 3.68
N GLY A 313 8.81 7.87 2.75
CA GLY A 313 7.88 8.99 2.68
C GLY A 313 6.49 8.60 2.16
N VAL A 314 6.42 7.66 1.21
CA VAL A 314 5.17 7.25 0.53
C VAL A 314 4.39 6.20 1.33
N LEU A 315 5.05 5.21 1.93
CA LEU A 315 4.38 4.10 2.63
C LEU A 315 3.37 4.54 3.71
N PRO A 316 3.67 5.53 4.58
CA PRO A 316 2.73 6.01 5.60
C PRO A 316 1.51 6.75 5.01
N LEU A 317 1.58 7.22 3.76
CA LEU A 317 0.50 7.94 3.08
C LEU A 317 -0.52 6.99 2.44
N VAL A 318 -0.13 5.74 2.19
CA VAL A 318 -0.97 4.73 1.54
C VAL A 318 -2.32 4.51 2.27
N PRO A 319 -2.37 4.34 3.61
CA PRO A 319 -3.65 4.20 4.30
C PRO A 319 -4.59 5.39 4.07
N ALA A 320 -4.05 6.60 3.95
CA ALA A 320 -4.83 7.81 3.66
C ALA A 320 -5.40 7.82 2.24
N MET A 321 -4.61 7.36 1.26
CA MET A 321 -5.10 7.18 -0.12
C MET A 321 -6.21 6.13 -0.19
N LEU A 322 -6.04 4.99 0.48
CA LEU A 322 -7.05 3.92 0.53
C LEU A 322 -8.33 4.39 1.26
N ALA A 323 -8.20 5.17 2.33
CA ALA A 323 -9.33 5.79 3.01
C ALA A 323 -10.11 6.74 2.08
N ALA A 324 -9.41 7.54 1.26
CA ALA A 324 -10.04 8.38 0.26
C ALA A 324 -10.79 7.54 -0.81
N PHE A 325 -10.24 6.41 -1.22
CA PHE A 325 -10.94 5.48 -2.13
C PHE A 325 -12.19 4.87 -1.48
N ILE A 326 -12.12 4.47 -0.21
CA ILE A 326 -13.29 4.00 0.56
C ILE A 326 -14.38 5.08 0.59
N GLN A 327 -14.02 6.34 0.86
CA GLN A 327 -14.97 7.44 0.87
C GLN A 327 -15.59 7.68 -0.53
N GLY A 328 -14.79 7.55 -1.59
CA GLY A 328 -15.28 7.63 -2.97
C GLY A 328 -16.31 6.54 -3.30
N GLU A 329 -16.07 5.31 -2.83
CA GLU A 329 -17.01 4.19 -2.97
C GLU A 329 -18.32 4.43 -2.20
N LEU A 330 -18.25 4.96 -0.97
CA LEU A 330 -19.44 5.29 -0.18
C LEU A 330 -20.26 6.44 -0.78
N ASN A 331 -19.60 7.45 -1.35
CA ASN A 331 -20.30 8.53 -2.04
C ASN A 331 -21.05 8.02 -3.28
N ARG A 332 -20.48 7.06 -4.00
CA ARG A 332 -21.17 6.40 -5.12
C ARG A 332 -22.39 5.61 -4.66
N ILE A 333 -22.29 4.88 -3.55
CA ILE A 333 -23.44 4.20 -2.94
C ILE A 333 -24.55 5.20 -2.60
N LYS A 334 -24.22 6.33 -1.97
CA LYS A 334 -25.20 7.37 -1.63
C LYS A 334 -25.90 7.95 -2.87
N LEU A 335 -25.14 8.28 -3.91
CA LEU A 335 -25.69 8.77 -5.18
C LEU A 335 -26.59 7.72 -5.84
N PHE A 336 -26.19 6.45 -5.79
CA PHE A 336 -26.98 5.34 -6.32
C PHE A 336 -28.31 5.18 -5.58
N ILE A 337 -28.30 5.18 -4.24
CA ILE A 337 -29.52 5.12 -3.43
C ILE A 337 -30.40 6.34 -3.67
N GLY A 338 -29.81 7.55 -3.74
CA GLY A 338 -30.55 8.78 -4.06
C GLY A 338 -31.29 8.69 -5.40
N ASN A 339 -30.65 8.11 -6.43
CA ASN A 339 -31.29 7.87 -7.71
C ASN A 339 -32.41 6.82 -7.63
N LEU A 340 -32.30 5.81 -6.75
CA LEU A 340 -33.37 4.84 -6.53
C LEU A 340 -34.58 5.46 -5.83
N ILE A 341 -34.35 6.34 -4.85
CA ILE A 341 -35.42 7.07 -4.15
C ILE A 341 -36.27 7.87 -5.14
N LEU A 342 -35.64 8.56 -6.09
CA LEU A 342 -36.34 9.34 -7.12
C LEU A 342 -37.20 8.48 -8.07
N ASN A 343 -36.88 7.20 -8.21
CA ASN A 343 -37.59 6.27 -9.11
C ASN A 343 -38.53 5.30 -8.37
N ALA A 344 -38.58 5.35 -7.04
CA ALA A 344 -39.45 4.50 -6.25
C ALA A 344 -40.88 5.04 -6.30
N ASN A 345 -41.81 4.22 -6.80
CA ASN A 345 -43.23 4.58 -6.85
C ASN A 345 -43.97 4.23 -5.54
N GLU A 346 -43.45 3.26 -4.79
CA GLU A 346 -44.07 2.74 -3.56
C GLU A 346 -43.53 3.47 -2.33
N GLU A 347 -44.43 3.92 -1.46
CA GLU A 347 -44.12 4.72 -0.27
C GLU A 347 -43.27 3.93 0.75
N SER A 348 -43.57 2.64 0.95
CA SER A 348 -42.86 1.77 1.88
C SER A 348 -41.39 1.55 1.49
N VAL A 349 -41.13 1.30 0.20
CA VAL A 349 -39.77 1.16 -0.35
C VAL A 349 -39.04 2.50 -0.36
N HIS A 350 -39.74 3.58 -0.69
CA HIS A 350 -39.19 4.94 -0.65
C HIS A 350 -38.70 5.30 0.76
N ASP A 351 -39.50 5.03 1.79
CA ASP A 351 -39.13 5.28 3.19
C ASP A 351 -37.94 4.42 3.64
N ALA A 352 -37.94 3.12 3.29
CA ALA A 352 -36.81 2.24 3.59
C ALA A 352 -35.49 2.69 2.91
N LEU A 353 -35.55 3.15 1.65
CA LEU A 353 -34.40 3.70 0.95
C LEU A 353 -33.93 5.02 1.58
N ARG A 354 -34.85 5.87 2.01
CA ARG A 354 -34.55 7.13 2.70
C ARG A 354 -33.86 6.87 4.04
N ASP A 355 -34.35 5.90 4.82
CA ASP A 355 -33.72 5.46 6.06
C ASP A 355 -32.32 4.90 5.81
N CYS A 356 -32.14 4.12 4.74
CA CYS A 356 -30.83 3.63 4.32
C CYS A 356 -29.86 4.77 3.97
N GLN A 357 -30.32 5.76 3.21
CA GLN A 357 -29.51 6.95 2.89
C GLN A 357 -29.14 7.73 4.16
N LEU A 358 -30.10 8.02 5.03
CA LEU A 358 -29.87 8.72 6.30
C LEU A 358 -28.90 7.94 7.19
N TYR A 359 -28.99 6.62 7.22
CA TYR A 359 -28.06 5.78 7.96
C TYR A 359 -26.61 5.89 7.45
N LEU A 360 -26.41 5.88 6.13
CA LEU A 360 -25.09 6.09 5.51
C LEU A 360 -24.56 7.52 5.71
N GLU A 361 -25.45 8.50 5.84
CA GLU A 361 -25.10 9.89 6.17
C GLU A 361 -24.70 10.05 7.65
N HIS A 362 -25.42 9.42 8.57
CA HIS A 362 -25.11 9.44 10.01
C HIS A 362 -23.88 8.61 10.38
N ARG A 363 -23.52 7.59 9.59
CA ARG A 363 -22.32 6.77 9.80
C ARG A 363 -21.33 6.90 8.63
N PRO A 364 -20.75 8.09 8.41
CA PRO A 364 -19.73 8.26 7.38
C PRO A 364 -18.46 7.52 7.79
N PHE A 365 -17.72 7.03 6.80
CA PHE A 365 -16.38 6.49 7.04
C PHE A 365 -15.41 7.65 7.32
N LYS A 366 -15.27 8.00 8.60
CA LYS A 366 -14.30 8.99 9.07
C LYS A 366 -13.30 8.30 9.98
N TYR A 367 -12.11 8.03 9.47
CA TYR A 367 -11.04 7.45 10.26
C TYR A 367 -10.14 8.56 10.81
N SER A 368 -10.21 8.79 12.12
CA SER A 368 -9.35 9.77 12.81
C SER A 368 -8.32 9.08 13.70
N VAL A 369 -7.07 9.50 13.60
CA VAL A 369 -5.95 9.00 14.42
C VAL A 369 -5.86 9.89 15.66
N CYS A 370 -6.17 9.33 16.83
CA CYS A 370 -6.10 10.01 18.13
C CYS A 370 -6.79 11.39 18.21
N ARG A 371 -7.80 11.64 17.36
CA ARG A 371 -8.44 12.98 17.18
C ARG A 371 -7.48 14.09 16.73
N LEU A 372 -6.24 13.77 16.37
CA LEU A 372 -5.24 14.72 15.90
C LEU A 372 -5.48 15.10 14.44
N TYR A 373 -5.72 14.10 13.59
CA TYR A 373 -5.98 14.30 12.17
C TYR A 373 -6.88 13.19 11.60
N THR A 374 -7.56 13.50 10.51
CA THR A 374 -8.33 12.56 9.70
C THR A 374 -7.39 11.91 8.67
N VAL A 375 -7.57 10.60 8.45
CA VAL A 375 -6.82 9.83 7.45
C VAL A 375 -7.58 9.94 6.14
N ASP A 376 -7.28 11.00 5.39
CA ASP A 376 -7.90 11.36 4.11
C ASP A 376 -6.87 12.00 3.16
N LEU A 377 -7.31 12.47 1.98
CA LEU A 377 -6.42 13.09 1.01
C LEU A 377 -5.82 14.42 1.51
N SER A 378 -6.49 15.12 2.44
CA SER A 378 -5.96 16.34 3.03
C SER A 378 -4.69 16.05 3.84
N LEU A 379 -4.64 14.94 4.59
CA LEU A 379 -3.42 14.50 5.27
C LEU A 379 -2.24 14.28 4.30
N VAL A 380 -2.50 13.66 3.15
CA VAL A 380 -1.47 13.42 2.12
C VAL A 380 -0.89 14.74 1.63
N ILE A 381 -1.76 15.71 1.30
CA ILE A 381 -1.36 17.04 0.85
C ILE A 381 -0.56 17.77 1.95
N THR A 382 -1.02 17.72 3.20
CA THR A 382 -0.33 18.35 4.33
C THR A 382 1.07 17.77 4.53
N ILE A 383 1.23 16.45 4.47
CA ILE A 383 2.55 15.81 4.65
C ILE A 383 3.48 16.12 3.46
N ILE A 384 2.97 16.10 2.23
CA ILE A 384 3.77 16.50 1.05
C ILE A 384 4.24 17.95 1.18
N ASN A 385 3.34 18.87 1.55
CA ASN A 385 3.69 20.27 1.77
C ASN A 385 4.75 20.40 2.86
N LEU A 386 4.60 19.67 3.96
CA LEU A 386 5.57 19.65 5.05
C LEU A 386 6.94 19.16 4.56
N TYR A 387 7.01 18.05 3.80
CA TYR A 387 8.25 17.55 3.21
C TYR A 387 8.91 18.57 2.28
N VAL A 388 8.14 19.21 1.40
CA VAL A 388 8.65 20.22 0.45
C VAL A 388 9.16 21.45 1.20
N THR A 389 8.41 21.99 2.15
CA THR A 389 8.83 23.15 2.94
C THR A 389 10.11 22.85 3.73
N SER A 390 10.20 21.68 4.37
CA SER A 390 11.42 21.28 5.08
C SER A 390 12.61 21.06 4.15
N LEU A 391 12.39 20.50 2.95
CA LEU A 391 13.43 20.36 1.92
C LEU A 391 13.97 21.73 1.49
N ILE A 392 13.09 22.68 1.17
CA ILE A 392 13.48 24.05 0.79
C ILE A 392 14.30 24.69 1.91
N ALA A 393 13.83 24.59 3.16
CA ALA A 393 14.55 25.16 4.29
C ALA A 393 15.94 24.54 4.47
N MET A 394 16.08 23.21 4.37
CA MET A 394 17.38 22.53 4.45
C MET A 394 18.33 22.96 3.34
N ILE A 395 17.84 23.08 2.10
CA ILE A 395 18.65 23.55 0.96
C ILE A 395 19.13 24.98 1.22
N GLN A 396 18.24 25.88 1.67
CA GLN A 396 18.60 27.25 2.00
C GLN A 396 19.68 27.30 3.08
N PHE A 397 19.51 26.57 4.18
CA PHE A 397 20.54 26.51 5.22
C PHE A 397 21.86 25.94 4.70
N SER A 398 21.83 24.92 3.84
CA SER A 398 23.06 24.35 3.26
C SER A 398 23.84 25.36 2.40
N HIS A 399 23.16 26.32 1.77
CA HIS A 399 23.81 27.41 1.02
C HIS A 399 24.37 28.51 1.92
N PHE A 400 23.87 28.68 3.14
CA PHE A 400 24.39 29.69 4.07
C PHE A 400 25.66 29.23 4.80
N TYR A 401 25.86 27.92 4.96
CA TYR A 401 27.01 27.36 5.71
C TYR A 401 28.20 26.97 4.81
N ASN A 402 28.02 26.94 3.49
CA ASN A 402 29.09 26.82 2.51
C ASN A 402 29.49 28.19 2.00
#